data_AF-A0AAE4QH53-F1
#
_entry.id   AF-A0AAE4QH53-F1
#
_cell.length_a   1.000
_cell.length_b   1.000
_cell.length_c   1.000
_cell.angle_alpha   90.00
_cell.angle_beta   90.00
_cell.angle_gamma   90.00
#
_symmetry.space_group_name_H-M   'P 1'
#
loop_
_entity.id
_entity.type
_entity.pdbx_description
1 polymer ?
#
loop_
_entity_poly.entity_id
_entity_poly.type
_entity_poly.pdbx_seq_one_letter_code
_entity_poly.pdbx_strand_id
1 'polypeptide(L)'
;MRAKEFSKKTHSLKVVQEMDTGSLVRKAHSISTFQGQEYIVLDNGNLYDPLKKREVPLARIFRYIKCVRNSYGVIIAKKSNTSAKLMEVKFIKKSKQVS
;
A
#
# COMPACT_ATOMS: atom_id res chain seq x y z
N MET A 1 -2.56 14.12 -5.70
CA MET A 1 -3.66 13.18 -5.36
C MET A 1 -3.84 13.19 -3.84
N ARG A 2 -5.01 13.60 -3.32
CA ARG A 2 -5.23 13.78 -1.87
C ARG A 2 -5.62 12.43 -1.27
N ALA A 3 -4.74 11.81 -0.48
CA ALA A 3 -5.03 10.53 0.16
C ALA A 3 -6.25 10.67 1.08
N LYS A 4 -7.24 9.77 0.96
CA LYS A 4 -8.37 9.75 1.88
C LYS A 4 -7.87 9.22 3.23
N GLU A 5 -7.51 10.13 4.13
CA GLU A 5 -7.00 9.75 5.46
C GLU A 5 -8.13 9.19 6.32
N PHE A 6 -8.11 7.88 6.55
CA PHE A 6 -8.99 7.27 7.55
C PHE A 6 -8.50 7.64 8.95
N SER A 7 -9.35 8.30 9.73
CA SER A 7 -9.04 8.68 11.10
C SER A 7 -8.83 7.45 11.99
N LYS A 8 -7.63 7.33 12.56
CA LYS A 8 -7.28 6.29 13.55
C LYS A 8 -8.13 6.38 14.83
N LYS A 9 -8.81 7.51 15.07
CA LYS A 9 -9.74 7.67 16.20
C LYS A 9 -11.01 6.84 16.00
N THR A 10 -11.55 6.81 14.78
CA THR A 10 -12.83 6.16 14.47
C THR A 10 -12.67 4.79 13.80
N HIS A 11 -11.50 4.51 13.23
CA HIS A 11 -11.24 3.26 12.52
C HIS A 11 -10.02 2.54 13.10
N SER A 12 -10.07 1.21 13.15
CA SER A 12 -8.93 0.33 13.38
C SER A 12 -8.50 -0.32 12.06
N LEU A 13 -7.25 -0.76 12.03
CA LEU A 13 -6.63 -1.31 10.83
C LEU A 13 -6.46 -2.82 11.08
N LYS A 14 -7.28 -3.64 10.42
CA LYS A 14 -7.26 -5.09 10.56
C LYS A 14 -6.37 -5.69 9.47
N VAL A 15 -5.42 -6.53 9.89
CA VAL A 15 -4.64 -7.38 8.99
C VAL A 15 -5.53 -8.52 8.52
N VAL A 16 -5.56 -8.77 7.21
CA VAL A 16 -6.41 -9.80 6.61
C VAL A 16 -5.59 -11.03 6.26
N GLN A 17 -4.61 -10.85 5.37
CA GLN A 17 -3.79 -11.93 4.81
C GLN A 17 -2.49 -11.37 4.23
N GLU A 18 -1.57 -12.24 3.85
CA GLU A 18 -0.42 -11.86 3.03
C GLU A 18 -0.89 -11.43 1.63
N MET A 19 -0.30 -10.34 1.11
CA MET A 19 -0.52 -9.85 -0.24
C MET A 19 0.64 -10.26 -1.14
N ASP A 20 0.34 -11.09 -2.12
CA ASP A 20 1.27 -11.45 -3.18
C ASP A 20 1.41 -10.34 -4.25
N THR A 21 2.39 -10.49 -5.14
CA THR A 21 2.67 -9.55 -6.23
C THR A 21 1.54 -9.42 -7.24
N GLY A 22 0.84 -10.50 -7.58
CA GLY A 22 -0.29 -10.47 -8.51
C GLY A 22 -1.48 -9.71 -7.94
N SER A 23 -1.80 -9.93 -6.67
CA SER A 23 -2.82 -9.19 -5.92
C SER A 23 -2.46 -7.71 -5.80
N LEU A 24 -1.18 -7.39 -5.60
CA LEU A 24 -0.69 -6.01 -5.60
C LEU A 24 -0.96 -5.35 -6.95
N VAL A 25 -0.49 -5.93 -8.06
CA VAL A 25 -0.65 -5.33 -9.40
C VAL A 25 -2.12 -5.07 -9.74
N ARG A 26 -3.03 -5.99 -9.37
CA ARG A 26 -4.47 -5.83 -9.66
C ARG A 26 -5.18 -4.77 -8.82
N LYS A 27 -4.75 -4.54 -7.57
CA LYS A 27 -5.47 -3.69 -6.60
C LYS A 27 -4.80 -2.34 -6.36
N ALA A 28 -3.49 -2.26 -6.55
CA ALA A 28 -2.69 -1.11 -6.23
C ALA A 28 -2.72 -0.08 -7.34
N HIS A 29 -2.60 1.18 -6.94
CA HIS A 29 -2.41 2.31 -7.84
C HIS A 29 -1.10 3.02 -7.56
N SER A 30 -0.69 3.07 -6.28
CA SER A 30 0.60 3.62 -5.90
C SER A 30 1.22 2.86 -4.72
N ILE A 31 2.53 2.96 -4.61
CA ILE A 31 3.31 2.37 -3.53
C ILE A 31 4.28 3.38 -2.95
N SER A 32 4.57 3.26 -1.67
CA SER A 32 5.62 4.02 -0.99
C SER A 32 6.66 3.09 -0.39
N THR A 33 7.93 3.48 -0.44
CA THR A 33 9.04 2.71 0.14
C THR A 33 9.39 3.17 1.55
N PHE A 34 10.18 2.37 2.26
CA PHE A 34 10.74 2.77 3.55
C PHE A 34 11.65 4.00 3.46
N GLN A 35 12.21 4.28 2.27
CA GLN A 35 13.05 5.46 2.00
C GLN A 35 12.24 6.68 1.56
N GLY A 36 10.90 6.60 1.55
CA GLY A 36 10.03 7.72 1.17
C GLY A 36 9.91 7.94 -0.34
N GLN A 37 10.40 7.02 -1.18
CA GLN A 37 10.12 7.07 -2.62
C GLN A 37 8.68 6.64 -2.88
N GLU A 38 8.03 7.29 -3.82
CA GLU A 38 6.67 6.98 -4.27
C GLU A 38 6.73 6.49 -5.72
N TYR A 39 5.99 5.44 -6.03
CA TYR A 39 5.87 4.90 -7.39
C TYR A 39 4.39 4.72 -7.75
N ILE A 40 4.11 4.81 -9.05
CA ILE A 40 2.80 4.53 -9.63
C ILE A 40 2.83 3.11 -10.19
N VAL A 41 1.81 2.31 -9.92
CA VAL A 41 1.67 0.96 -10.47
C VAL A 41 1.07 1.08 -11.86
N LEU A 42 1.73 0.46 -12.84
CA LEU A 42 1.30 0.45 -14.24
C LEU A 42 0.55 -0.85 -14.57
N ASP A 43 -0.28 -0.80 -15.62
CA ASP A 43 -1.10 -1.95 -16.05
C ASP A 43 -0.27 -3.15 -16.52
N ASN A 44 0.98 -2.90 -16.96
CA ASN A 44 1.94 -3.94 -17.33
C ASN A 44 2.58 -4.64 -16.11
N GLY A 45 2.22 -4.25 -14.88
CA GLY A 45 2.75 -4.80 -13.63
C GLY A 45 4.08 -4.20 -13.18
N ASN A 46 4.66 -3.27 -13.95
CA ASN A 46 5.81 -2.48 -13.52
C ASN A 46 5.39 -1.26 -12.69
N LEU A 47 6.40 -0.54 -12.23
CA LEU A 47 6.28 0.68 -11.47
C LEU A 47 6.85 1.85 -12.27
N TYR A 48 6.16 2.97 -12.29
CA TYR A 48 6.70 4.23 -12.79
C TYR A 48 7.27 5.05 -11.63
N ASP A 49 8.53 5.46 -11.78
CA ASP A 49 9.25 6.39 -10.90
C ASP A 49 9.06 7.83 -11.43
N PRO A 50 8.22 8.68 -10.80
CA PRO A 50 7.93 10.01 -11.32
C PRO A 50 9.11 10.97 -11.24
N LEU A 51 10.03 10.75 -10.28
CA LEU A 51 11.19 11.61 -10.09
C LEU A 51 12.26 11.33 -11.16
N LYS A 52 12.49 10.04 -11.46
CA LYS A 52 13.48 9.62 -12.44
C LYS A 52 12.91 9.42 -13.85
N LYS A 53 11.58 9.59 -14.01
CA LYS A 53 10.84 9.42 -15.27
C LYS A 53 11.15 8.10 -15.97
N ARG A 54 11.08 7.00 -15.22
CA ARG A 54 11.43 5.66 -15.74
C ARG A 54 10.52 4.56 -15.20
N GLU A 55 10.40 3.49 -15.97
CA GLU A 55 9.82 2.24 -15.48
C GLU A 55 10.84 1.42 -14.67
N VAL A 56 10.33 0.74 -13.65
CA VAL A 56 11.09 -0.11 -12.73
C VAL A 56 10.29 -1.40 -12.51
N PRO A 57 10.90 -2.58 -12.69
CA PRO A 57 10.22 -3.84 -12.37
C PRO A 57 9.80 -3.90 -10.90
N LEU A 58 8.54 -4.29 -10.63
CA LEU A 58 8.01 -4.42 -9.27
C LEU A 58 8.90 -5.28 -8.37
N ALA A 59 9.44 -6.38 -8.91
CA ALA A 59 10.32 -7.29 -8.18
C ALA A 59 11.55 -6.60 -7.55
N ARG A 60 12.09 -5.54 -8.19
CA ARG A 60 13.23 -4.78 -7.65
C ARG A 60 12.85 -3.93 -6.45
N ILE A 61 11.59 -3.51 -6.35
CA ILE A 61 11.09 -2.61 -5.31
C ILE A 61 10.33 -3.37 -4.22
N PHE A 62 9.79 -4.56 -4.50
CA PHE A 62 8.89 -5.30 -3.62
C PHE A 62 9.41 -5.47 -2.18
N ARG A 63 10.71 -5.71 -2.02
CA ARG A 63 11.36 -5.80 -0.70
C ARG A 63 11.27 -4.50 0.10
N TYR A 64 11.36 -3.36 -0.57
CA TYR A 64 11.43 -2.03 0.03
C TYR A 64 10.07 -1.33 0.20
N ILE A 65 8.98 -1.96 -0.29
CA ILE A 65 7.61 -1.44 -0.12
C ILE A 65 7.28 -1.32 1.36
N LYS A 66 6.85 -0.13 1.78
CA LYS A 66 6.31 0.15 3.12
C LYS A 66 4.79 0.11 3.10
N CYS A 67 4.16 0.80 2.15
CA CYS A 67 2.71 0.85 2.02
C CYS A 67 2.29 0.74 0.55
N VAL A 68 1.11 0.16 0.34
CA VAL A 68 0.45 0.08 -0.96
C VAL A 68 -0.90 0.78 -0.85
N ARG A 69 -1.23 1.60 -1.83
CA ARG A 69 -2.48 2.37 -1.87
C ARG A 69 -3.25 2.07 -3.16
N ASN A 70 -4.57 2.08 -3.07
CA ASN A 70 -5.45 2.01 -4.24
C ASN A 70 -5.62 3.40 -4.91
N SER A 71 -6.42 3.46 -5.97
CA SER A 71 -6.69 4.70 -6.73
C SER A 71 -7.34 5.82 -5.90
N TYR A 72 -8.01 5.48 -4.79
CA TYR A 72 -8.57 6.44 -3.84
C TYR A 72 -7.56 6.93 -2.79
N GLY A 73 -6.29 6.49 -2.88
CA GLY A 73 -5.23 6.81 -1.93
C GLY A 73 -5.36 6.09 -0.59
N VAL A 74 -6.19 5.05 -0.50
CA VAL A 74 -6.41 4.27 0.72
C VAL A 74 -5.35 3.18 0.83
N ILE A 75 -4.73 3.05 2.01
CA ILE A 75 -3.76 1.97 2.26
C ILE A 75 -4.49 0.62 2.24
N ILE A 76 -4.09 -0.25 1.32
CA ILE A 76 -4.63 -1.61 1.15
C ILE A 76 -3.63 -2.68 1.58
N ALA A 77 -2.35 -2.36 1.68
CA ALA A 77 -1.36 -3.24 2.28
C ALA A 77 -0.21 -2.46 2.93
N LYS A 78 0.47 -3.08 3.91
CA LYS A 78 1.65 -2.49 4.56
C LYS A 78 2.64 -3.54 5.02
N LYS A 79 3.91 -3.13 5.14
CA LYS A 79 4.97 -3.83 5.85
C LYS A 79 5.36 -3.05 7.11
N SER A 80 5.79 -3.77 8.15
CA SER A 80 6.36 -3.16 9.35
C SER A 80 7.84 -2.80 9.16
N ASN A 81 8.59 -3.61 8.41
CA ASN A 81 10.00 -3.41 8.05
C ASN A 81 10.30 -4.08 6.69
N THR A 82 11.54 -3.94 6.20
CA THR A 82 11.97 -4.44 4.87
C THR A 82 12.01 -5.96 4.76
N SER A 83 12.10 -6.68 5.88
CA SER A 83 12.12 -8.15 5.92
C SER A 83 10.73 -8.76 6.16
N ALA A 84 9.75 -7.94 6.53
CA ALA A 84 8.39 -8.39 6.79
C ALA A 84 7.66 -8.77 5.50
N LYS A 85 6.67 -9.66 5.66
CA LYS A 85 5.69 -9.95 4.61
C LYS A 85 4.80 -8.74 4.36
N LEU A 86 4.39 -8.55 3.11
CA LEU A 86 3.42 -7.51 2.77
C LEU A 86 2.04 -7.99 3.20
N MET A 87 1.40 -7.30 4.12
CA MET A 87 0.11 -7.72 4.66
C MET A 87 -1.01 -6.85 4.10
N GLU A 88 -2.04 -7.48 3.52
CA GLU A 88 -3.29 -6.82 3.14
C GLU A 88 -4.02 -6.33 4.39
N VAL A 89 -4.56 -5.12 4.31
CA VAL A 89 -5.20 -4.45 5.43
C VAL A 89 -6.53 -3.84 5.03
N LYS A 90 -7.46 -3.84 5.98
CA LYS A 90 -8.77 -3.17 5.84
C LYS A 90 -8.99 -2.23 7.01
N PHE A 91 -9.57 -1.07 6.72
CA PHE A 91 -10.04 -0.15 7.75
C PHE A 91 -11.43 -0.60 8.20
N ILE A 92 -11.59 -0.81 9.51
CA ILE A 92 -12.85 -1.21 10.13
C ILE A 92 -13.26 -0.13 11.11
N LYS A 93 -14.52 0.29 11.08
CA LYS A 93 -15.07 1.25 12.03
C LYS A 93 -15.00 0.64 13.43
N LYS A 94 -14.45 1.37 14.39
CA LYS A 94 -14.51 0.99 15.81
C LYS A 94 -15.96 1.06 16.25
N SER A 95 -16.49 -0.01 16.84
CA SER A 95 -17.76 0.07 17.54
C SER A 95 -17.60 1.08 18.69
N LYS A 96 -18.58 1.99 18.87
CA LYS A 96 -18.71 2.67 20.16
C LYS A 96 -18.97 1.56 21.17
N GLN A 97 -18.07 1.36 22.13
CA GLN A 97 -18.49 0.64 23.35
C GLN A 97 -19.61 1.49 23.93
N VAL A 98 -20.83 0.95 23.89
CA VAL A 98 -21.91 1.42 24.73
C VAL A 98 -21.58 0.82 26.08
N SER A 99 -20.96 1.62 26.94
CA SER A 99 -20.77 1.32 28.35
C SER A 99 -22.09 1.47 29.09
#